data_AF-A0A0V1CAG6-F1
#
_entry.id   AF-A0A0V1CAG6-F1
#
_cell.length_a   1.000
_cell.length_b   1.000
_cell.length_c   1.000
_cell.angle_alpha   90.00
_cell.angle_beta   90.00
_cell.angle_gamma   90.00
#
_symmetry.space_group_name_H-M   'P 1'
#
loop_
_entity.id
_entity.type
_entity.pdbx_description
1 polymer ?
#
loop_
_entity_poly.entity_id
_entity_poly.type
_entity_poly.pdbx_seq_one_letter_code
_entity_poly.pdbx_strand_id
1 'polypeptide(L)'
;MHKGSIAYKYKVYFDDLLTIMALNKLAIDNVDLEGKRVIIRVDFNVPMKDGKITNPQRIVESLPTIKYALEKGARSLILMSHLGRPEGQKNMKYSLRPVAEELSKLLNKNVQFLPDCVGEEVEAACKACSPGSVILLENLRFHIEEEGKGVNEAGEKIKASKEQIEKFQKSLTSLADVYVNDAFGTAHRAHSSMVGVQLSVRCSGFLLKKELQFFAKALENPERPFLAILGGAKVADKIQLIKNLLDKVNEMIIGGGMAFTFLKQLHGMNIGNSLFDEEGAKIVKELMEKAKKNGVKIHLPVDIVTGDKFDEKAAVGSATVQTGIPDGWMGLDVGPVTRKLFSEAIDRAKTIVWNGPPGVFEWDNFAAGTKAMMDSVVKATEKGATTIIEAQQSTSASTEVSHKALSSKGKIKIKLKIHKTTESDNASEQQKEETPKAPTLLKPLLNVFDDDSDGKEAEEMPAECRRRMRNFGRDTPTSSGPNSFSKGKHGFVDARKVAERRLQMMTREIDD
;
A
#
# COMPACT_ATOMS: atom_id res chain seq x y z
N MET A 1 -43.06 20.60 -21.84
CA MET A 1 -41.66 20.49 -22.33
C MET A 1 -40.58 20.89 -21.30
N HIS A 2 -40.89 21.26 -20.06
CA HIS A 2 -39.86 21.70 -19.08
C HIS A 2 -39.39 20.66 -18.04
N LYS A 3 -40.13 19.54 -17.81
CA LYS A 3 -39.70 18.52 -16.83
C LYS A 3 -38.55 17.61 -17.33
N GLY A 4 -38.46 17.35 -18.64
CA GLY A 4 -37.42 16.51 -19.23
C GLY A 4 -36.03 17.15 -19.29
N SER A 5 -35.97 18.48 -19.44
CA SER A 5 -34.70 19.24 -19.50
C SER A 5 -34.01 19.35 -18.13
N ILE A 6 -34.79 19.50 -17.06
CA ILE A 6 -34.27 19.53 -15.68
C ILE A 6 -33.74 18.14 -15.28
N ALA A 7 -34.48 17.07 -15.56
CA ALA A 7 -34.04 15.70 -15.29
C ALA A 7 -32.75 15.32 -16.06
N TYR A 8 -32.60 15.79 -17.30
CA TYR A 8 -31.36 15.59 -18.08
C TYR A 8 -30.19 16.41 -17.53
N LYS A 9 -30.40 17.67 -17.12
CA LYS A 9 -29.35 18.48 -16.47
C LYS A 9 -28.88 17.88 -15.16
N TYR A 10 -29.80 17.38 -14.33
CA TYR A 10 -29.45 16.68 -13.09
C TYR A 10 -28.73 15.37 -13.40
N LYS A 11 -29.17 14.58 -14.38
CA LYS A 11 -28.52 13.32 -14.75
C LYS A 11 -27.10 13.52 -15.30
N VAL A 12 -26.85 14.55 -16.10
CA VAL A 12 -25.50 14.88 -16.61
C VAL A 12 -24.60 15.40 -15.47
N TYR A 13 -25.11 16.25 -14.58
CA TYR A 13 -24.37 16.63 -13.37
C TYR A 13 -24.13 15.43 -12.44
N PHE A 14 -25.06 14.48 -12.35
CA PHE A 14 -24.96 13.27 -11.55
C PHE A 14 -24.00 12.25 -12.19
N ASP A 15 -23.94 12.15 -13.51
CA ASP A 15 -23.02 11.30 -14.28
C ASP A 15 -21.57 11.83 -14.22
N ASP A 16 -21.41 13.16 -14.24
CA ASP A 16 -20.13 13.83 -13.96
C ASP A 16 -19.72 13.70 -12.48
N LEU A 17 -20.68 13.69 -11.54
CA LEU A 17 -20.49 13.32 -10.11
C LEU A 17 -20.29 11.80 -9.88
N LEU A 18 -20.77 10.95 -10.78
CA LEU A 18 -20.67 9.48 -10.72
C LEU A 18 -19.30 9.00 -11.17
N THR A 19 -18.68 9.73 -12.10
CA THR A 19 -17.29 9.54 -12.55
C THR A 19 -16.29 9.94 -11.46
N ILE A 20 -16.71 10.78 -10.51
CA ILE A 20 -15.97 11.09 -9.28
C ILE A 20 -16.06 9.87 -8.33
N MET A 21 -14.90 9.31 -8.01
CA MET A 21 -14.60 8.48 -6.83
C MET A 21 -14.87 6.97 -6.84
N ALA A 22 -13.93 6.21 -7.43
CA ALA A 22 -13.77 4.77 -7.17
C ALA A 22 -13.30 4.47 -5.72
N LEU A 23 -12.77 5.48 -5.03
CA LEU A 23 -12.14 5.38 -3.70
C LEU A 23 -12.95 6.00 -2.54
N ASN A 24 -14.17 6.51 -2.77
CA ASN A 24 -15.02 7.03 -1.70
C ASN A 24 -15.74 5.88 -0.96
N LYS A 25 -15.03 5.25 -0.02
CA LYS A 25 -15.53 4.15 0.83
C LYS A 25 -16.15 4.69 2.12
N LEU A 26 -17.08 3.94 2.72
CA LEU A 26 -17.61 4.27 4.04
C LEU A 26 -16.46 4.38 5.05
N ALA A 27 -16.51 5.43 5.87
CA ALA A 27 -15.52 5.71 6.91
C ALA A 27 -16.17 5.72 8.29
N ILE A 28 -15.36 5.48 9.32
CA ILE A 28 -15.80 5.36 10.72
C ILE A 28 -16.58 6.59 11.21
N ASP A 29 -16.28 7.78 10.70
CA ASP A 29 -16.96 9.02 11.08
C ASP A 29 -18.37 9.19 10.49
N ASN A 30 -18.79 8.27 9.62
CA ASN A 30 -20.14 8.19 9.07
C ASN A 30 -20.93 6.98 9.58
N VAL A 31 -20.43 6.30 10.61
CA VAL A 31 -21.04 5.10 11.20
C VAL A 31 -21.50 5.40 12.63
N ASP A 32 -22.68 4.88 12.98
CA ASP A 32 -23.16 4.88 14.36
C ASP A 32 -22.46 3.75 15.15
N LEU A 33 -21.75 4.15 16.20
CA LEU A 33 -20.96 3.25 17.04
C LEU A 33 -21.57 3.06 18.42
N GLU A 34 -22.61 3.82 18.78
CA GLU A 34 -23.13 3.84 20.14
C GLU A 34 -23.67 2.47 20.56
N GLY A 35 -23.17 1.95 21.68
CA GLY A 35 -23.52 0.63 22.21
C GLY A 35 -23.06 -0.56 21.35
N LYS A 36 -22.31 -0.34 20.26
CA LYS A 36 -21.83 -1.41 19.36
C LYS A 36 -20.50 -1.99 19.82
N ARG A 37 -20.30 -3.29 19.60
CA ARG A 37 -18.98 -3.93 19.65
C ARG A 37 -18.29 -3.67 18.32
N VAL A 38 -17.08 -3.14 18.34
CA VAL A 38 -16.35 -2.73 17.13
C VAL A 38 -15.07 -3.55 17.02
N ILE A 39 -14.93 -4.34 15.96
CA ILE A 39 -13.67 -5.01 15.64
C ILE A 39 -12.86 -4.13 14.68
N ILE A 40 -11.60 -3.86 15.03
CA ILE A 40 -10.73 -2.97 14.27
C ILE A 40 -9.49 -3.75 13.84
N ARG A 41 -9.27 -3.88 12.52
CA ARG A 41 -7.96 -4.29 12.01
C ARG A 41 -7.02 -3.10 12.06
N VAL A 42 -5.95 -3.24 12.82
CA VAL A 42 -4.87 -2.24 12.95
C VAL A 42 -3.55 -2.81 12.46
N ASP A 43 -2.65 -1.93 12.01
CA ASP A 43 -1.28 -2.30 11.64
C ASP A 43 -0.35 -2.09 12.83
N PHE A 44 -0.13 -3.12 13.65
CA PHE A 44 0.79 -3.11 14.78
C PHE A 44 2.06 -3.92 14.48
N ASN A 45 2.45 -4.01 13.20
CA ASN A 45 3.70 -4.65 12.81
C ASN A 45 4.90 -3.74 13.11
N VAL A 46 5.20 -3.54 14.39
CA VAL A 46 6.23 -2.63 14.89
C VAL A 46 7.60 -3.31 14.97
N PRO A 47 8.71 -2.57 14.73
CA PRO A 47 10.05 -3.12 14.90
C PRO A 47 10.33 -3.39 16.38
N MET A 48 10.77 -4.62 16.68
CA MET A 48 11.12 -5.05 18.03
C MET A 48 12.58 -5.45 18.14
N LYS A 49 13.17 -5.18 19.31
CA LYS A 49 14.48 -5.67 19.71
C LYS A 49 14.38 -6.18 21.15
N ASP A 50 14.81 -7.42 21.38
CA ASP A 50 14.79 -8.08 22.69
C ASP A 50 13.41 -8.01 23.40
N GLY A 51 12.34 -8.24 22.63
CA GLY A 51 10.95 -8.19 23.11
C GLY A 51 10.42 -6.78 23.41
N LYS A 52 11.19 -5.72 23.13
CA LYS A 52 10.79 -4.32 23.32
C LYS A 52 10.54 -3.63 21.99
N ILE A 53 9.54 -2.78 21.98
CA ILE A 53 9.19 -1.94 20.83
C ILE A 53 10.25 -0.84 20.69
N THR A 54 10.89 -0.77 19.53
CA THR A 54 11.90 0.26 19.24
C THR A 54 11.29 1.51 18.63
N ASN A 55 10.18 1.36 17.89
CA ASN A 55 9.43 2.48 17.34
C ASN A 55 7.90 2.21 17.45
N PRO A 56 7.17 2.98 18.29
CA PRO A 56 5.73 2.79 18.49
C PRO A 56 4.87 3.50 17.44
N GLN A 57 5.45 4.10 16.39
CA GLN A 57 4.75 4.97 15.44
C GLN A 57 3.49 4.34 14.84
N ARG A 58 3.53 3.05 14.47
CA ARG A 58 2.35 2.37 13.91
C ARG A 58 1.20 2.23 14.92
N ILE A 59 1.53 2.09 16.20
CA ILE A 59 0.53 2.08 17.29
C ILE A 59 -0.09 3.47 17.43
N VAL A 60 0.76 4.51 17.44
CA VAL A 60 0.33 5.91 17.52
C VAL A 60 -0.60 6.28 16.37
N GLU A 61 -0.32 5.79 15.17
CA GLU A 61 -1.09 6.05 13.96
C GLU A 61 -2.52 5.50 13.99
N SER A 62 -2.79 4.43 14.75
CA SER A 62 -4.16 3.89 14.95
C SER A 62 -4.93 4.57 16.10
N LEU A 63 -4.26 5.35 16.96
CA LEU A 63 -4.91 5.99 18.12
C LEU A 63 -6.11 6.90 17.74
N PRO A 64 -6.09 7.68 16.64
CA PRO A 64 -7.24 8.50 16.28
C PRO A 64 -8.52 7.68 16.08
N THR A 65 -8.41 6.53 15.41
CA THR A 65 -9.55 5.62 15.16
C THR A 65 -10.05 5.01 16.48
N ILE A 66 -9.13 4.56 17.32
CA ILE A 66 -9.45 3.94 18.62
C ILE A 66 -10.13 4.95 19.55
N LYS A 67 -9.55 6.15 19.72
CA LYS A 67 -10.10 7.19 20.59
C LYS A 67 -11.47 7.65 20.11
N TYR A 68 -11.64 7.88 18.81
CA TYR A 68 -12.93 8.26 18.24
C TYR A 68 -14.02 7.21 18.50
N ALA A 69 -13.71 5.93 18.34
CA ALA A 69 -14.69 4.88 18.60
C ALA A 69 -15.13 4.85 20.07
N LEU A 70 -14.19 5.04 21.01
CA LEU A 70 -14.51 5.16 22.43
C LEU A 70 -15.35 6.41 22.73
N GLU A 71 -14.99 7.56 22.17
CA GLU A 71 -15.71 8.84 22.34
C GLU A 71 -17.12 8.80 21.77
N LYS A 72 -17.36 8.01 20.72
CA LYS A 72 -18.68 7.77 20.11
C LYS A 72 -19.48 6.66 20.78
N GLY A 73 -19.11 6.26 21.99
CA GLY A 73 -19.91 5.36 22.81
C GLY A 73 -19.89 3.91 22.37
N ALA A 74 -18.85 3.46 21.64
CA ALA A 74 -18.67 2.03 21.36
C ALA A 74 -18.68 1.23 22.67
N ARG A 75 -19.50 0.17 22.72
CA ARG A 75 -19.60 -0.70 23.88
C ARG A 75 -18.25 -1.35 24.18
N SER A 76 -17.55 -1.83 23.16
CA SER A 76 -16.20 -2.37 23.32
C SER A 76 -15.44 -2.33 22.01
N LEU A 77 -14.11 -2.27 22.11
CA LEU A 77 -13.19 -2.33 20.99
C LEU A 77 -12.42 -3.64 21.02
N ILE A 78 -12.48 -4.39 19.92
CA ILE A 78 -11.72 -5.62 19.70
C ILE A 78 -10.66 -5.31 18.62
N LEU A 79 -9.41 -5.19 19.02
CA LEU A 79 -8.29 -4.89 18.14
C LEU A 79 -7.65 -6.19 17.66
N MET A 80 -7.43 -6.31 16.36
CA MET A 80 -6.73 -7.45 15.78
C MET A 80 -5.59 -6.99 14.86
N SER A 81 -4.41 -7.56 15.03
CA SER A 81 -3.23 -7.24 14.22
C SER A 81 -2.41 -8.47 13.86
N HIS A 82 -1.25 -8.24 13.25
CA HIS A 82 -0.21 -9.24 13.09
C HIS A 82 1.14 -8.60 13.37
N LEU A 83 2.13 -9.43 13.68
CA LEU A 83 3.51 -9.01 13.90
C LEU A 83 4.44 -10.03 13.25
N GLY A 84 5.40 -9.54 12.46
CA GLY A 84 6.38 -10.39 11.79
C GLY A 84 5.79 -11.45 10.87
N ARG A 85 6.55 -12.55 10.69
CA ARG A 85 6.21 -13.69 9.83
C ARG A 85 6.29 -14.99 10.64
N PRO A 86 5.26 -15.30 11.43
CA PRO A 86 5.19 -16.56 12.19
C PRO A 86 4.74 -17.77 11.35
N GLU A 87 4.38 -17.58 10.07
CA GLU A 87 4.07 -18.63 9.09
C GLU A 87 2.99 -19.63 9.53
N GLY A 88 1.97 -19.18 10.26
CA GLY A 88 0.88 -20.03 10.74
C GLY A 88 1.22 -20.86 11.98
N GLN A 89 2.31 -20.54 12.68
CA GLN A 89 2.73 -21.21 13.91
C GLN A 89 2.75 -20.27 15.11
N LYS A 90 2.47 -20.81 16.29
CA LYS A 90 2.53 -20.04 17.54
C LYS A 90 3.98 -19.83 17.96
N ASN A 91 4.57 -18.70 17.55
CA ASN A 91 5.93 -18.31 17.91
C ASN A 91 5.90 -17.06 18.79
N MET A 92 6.23 -17.23 20.08
CA MET A 92 6.16 -16.16 21.09
C MET A 92 7.08 -14.96 20.81
N LYS A 93 8.10 -15.12 19.95
CA LYS A 93 8.91 -13.98 19.45
C LYS A 93 8.03 -12.93 18.76
N TYR A 94 6.92 -13.35 18.16
CA TYR A 94 5.99 -12.50 17.43
C TYR A 94 4.66 -12.28 18.18
N SER A 95 4.62 -12.49 19.50
CA SER A 95 3.42 -12.18 20.30
C SER A 95 3.15 -10.67 20.33
N LEU A 96 1.87 -10.30 20.33
CA LEU A 96 1.41 -8.90 20.45
C LEU A 96 1.32 -8.42 21.90
N ARG A 97 1.70 -9.23 22.89
CA ARG A 97 1.66 -8.84 24.31
C ARG A 97 2.42 -7.53 24.62
N PRO A 98 3.65 -7.30 24.12
CA PRO A 98 4.35 -6.02 24.34
C PRO A 98 3.60 -4.81 23.73
N VAL A 99 2.86 -5.04 22.63
CA VAL A 99 2.02 -4.02 21.99
C VAL A 99 0.81 -3.68 22.86
N ALA A 100 0.19 -4.65 23.54
CA ALA A 100 -0.90 -4.40 24.49
C ALA A 100 -0.46 -3.46 25.62
N GLU A 101 0.72 -3.71 26.19
CA GLU A 101 1.30 -2.92 27.28
C GLU A 101 1.59 -1.48 26.83
N GLU A 102 2.15 -1.30 25.63
CA GLU A 102 2.44 0.03 25.09
C GLU A 102 1.15 0.78 24.73
N LEU A 103 0.18 0.11 24.12
CA LEU A 103 -1.12 0.70 23.82
C LEU A 103 -1.86 1.13 25.09
N SER A 104 -1.78 0.33 26.17
CA SER A 104 -2.36 0.67 27.47
C SER A 104 -1.80 1.98 28.03
N LYS A 105 -0.47 2.20 27.93
CA LYS A 105 0.18 3.46 28.31
C LYS A 105 -0.28 4.63 27.43
N LEU A 106 -0.31 4.44 26.11
CA LEU A 106 -0.68 5.49 25.15
C LEU A 106 -2.15 5.92 25.25
N LEU A 107 -3.03 5.00 25.63
CA LEU A 107 -4.46 5.27 25.87
C LEU A 107 -4.75 5.74 27.30
N ASN A 108 -3.80 5.57 28.23
CA ASN A 108 -4.04 5.73 29.67
C ASN A 108 -5.29 4.95 30.13
N LYS A 109 -5.43 3.71 29.64
CA LYS A 109 -6.58 2.83 29.86
C LYS A 109 -6.13 1.38 29.78
N ASN A 110 -6.69 0.53 30.63
CA ASN A 110 -6.41 -0.91 30.58
C ASN A 110 -6.80 -1.50 29.21
N VAL A 111 -5.84 -2.20 28.59
CA VAL A 111 -6.04 -2.98 27.37
C VAL A 111 -5.95 -4.45 27.76
N GLN A 112 -7.07 -5.17 27.69
CA GLN A 112 -7.10 -6.59 27.96
C GLN A 112 -6.45 -7.34 26.80
N PHE A 113 -5.40 -8.11 27.08
CA PHE A 113 -4.77 -8.98 26.10
C PHE A 113 -5.33 -10.39 26.19
N LEU A 114 -5.77 -10.97 25.06
CA LEU A 114 -6.22 -12.35 25.00
C LEU A 114 -5.12 -13.24 24.38
N PRO A 115 -4.94 -14.48 24.87
CA PRO A 115 -3.85 -15.38 24.43
C PRO A 115 -4.07 -16.00 23.04
N ASP A 116 -5.20 -15.70 22.42
CA ASP A 116 -5.61 -16.16 21.10
C ASP A 116 -6.51 -15.08 20.42
N CYS A 117 -6.85 -15.27 19.16
CA CYS A 117 -7.71 -14.38 18.37
C CYS A 117 -9.07 -14.97 17.97
N VAL A 118 -9.26 -16.28 18.16
CA VAL A 118 -10.50 -17.00 17.83
C VAL A 118 -10.78 -18.07 18.88
N GLY A 119 -11.97 -18.66 18.83
CA GLY A 119 -12.37 -19.77 19.71
C GLY A 119 -13.28 -19.35 20.86
N GLU A 120 -13.85 -20.34 21.56
CA GLU A 120 -14.93 -20.15 22.52
C GLU A 120 -14.54 -19.23 23.69
N GLU A 121 -13.31 -19.34 24.21
CA GLU A 121 -12.82 -18.48 25.29
C GLU A 121 -12.72 -17.01 24.85
N VAL A 122 -12.19 -16.76 23.65
CA VAL A 122 -12.07 -15.41 23.08
C VAL A 122 -13.45 -14.81 22.81
N GLU A 123 -14.37 -15.61 22.25
CA GLU A 123 -15.74 -15.18 21.98
C GLU A 123 -16.50 -14.86 23.27
N ALA A 124 -16.34 -15.67 24.31
CA ALA A 124 -16.95 -15.44 25.62
C ALA A 124 -16.38 -14.16 26.26
N ALA A 125 -15.06 -13.97 26.24
CA ALA A 125 -14.41 -12.78 26.78
C ALA A 125 -14.86 -11.49 26.07
N CYS A 126 -14.98 -11.53 24.73
CA CYS A 126 -15.45 -10.38 23.95
C CYS A 126 -16.93 -10.07 24.17
N LYS A 127 -17.78 -11.07 24.46
CA LYS A 127 -19.21 -10.87 24.81
C LYS A 127 -19.40 -10.33 26.22
N ALA A 128 -18.60 -10.81 27.19
CA ALA A 128 -18.74 -10.47 28.61
C ALA A 128 -18.10 -9.12 29.01
N CYS A 129 -17.40 -8.44 28.11
CA CYS A 129 -16.69 -7.22 28.44
C CYS A 129 -17.61 -6.05 28.87
N SER A 130 -17.09 -5.23 29.79
CA SER A 130 -17.78 -4.04 30.28
C SER A 130 -17.76 -2.91 29.24
N PRO A 131 -18.75 -2.00 29.24
CA PRO A 131 -18.77 -0.84 28.36
C PRO A 131 -17.47 -0.02 28.41
N GLY A 132 -16.94 0.35 27.24
CA GLY A 132 -15.69 1.07 27.08
C GLY A 132 -14.42 0.21 27.22
N SER A 133 -14.54 -1.12 27.24
CA SER A 133 -13.40 -2.04 27.25
C SER A 133 -12.62 -2.00 25.93
N VAL A 134 -11.30 -2.14 26.01
CA VAL A 134 -10.41 -2.31 24.86
C VAL A 134 -9.71 -3.65 25.01
N ILE A 135 -9.85 -4.49 23.99
CA ILE A 135 -9.29 -5.84 23.95
C ILE A 135 -8.31 -5.90 22.77
N LEU A 136 -7.10 -6.40 22.99
CA LEU A 136 -6.16 -6.77 21.93
C LEU A 136 -6.08 -8.29 21.83
N LEU A 137 -6.40 -8.82 20.66
CA LEU A 137 -6.24 -10.23 20.35
C LEU A 137 -4.77 -10.57 20.08
N GLU A 138 -4.41 -11.84 20.25
CA GLU A 138 -3.08 -12.33 19.84
C GLU A 138 -2.90 -12.26 18.30
N ASN A 139 -1.65 -12.41 17.86
CA ASN A 139 -1.23 -12.32 16.47
C ASN A 139 -2.04 -13.24 15.53
N LEU A 140 -2.79 -12.65 14.59
CA LEU A 140 -3.63 -13.42 13.66
C LEU A 140 -2.84 -14.43 12.82
N ARG A 141 -1.55 -14.15 12.52
CA ARG A 141 -0.72 -15.03 11.70
C ARG A 141 -0.18 -16.25 12.46
N PHE A 142 -0.51 -16.40 13.75
CA PHE A 142 -0.35 -17.69 14.43
C PHE A 142 -1.32 -18.74 13.89
N HIS A 143 -2.37 -18.33 13.19
CA HIS A 143 -3.32 -19.19 12.50
C HIS A 143 -3.00 -19.19 11.01
N ILE A 144 -2.79 -20.38 10.43
CA ILE A 144 -2.52 -20.55 8.99
C ILE A 144 -3.68 -20.02 8.13
N GLU A 145 -4.89 -20.02 8.68
CA GLU A 145 -6.13 -19.55 8.06
C GLU A 145 -6.12 -18.04 7.78
N GLU A 146 -5.26 -17.25 8.41
CA GLU A 146 -5.14 -15.81 8.13
C GLU A 146 -4.55 -15.56 6.73
N GLU A 147 -3.42 -16.19 6.42
CA GLU A 147 -2.72 -16.03 5.12
C GLU A 147 -3.16 -17.10 4.10
N GLY A 148 -3.82 -18.17 4.55
CA GLY A 148 -4.23 -19.33 3.75
C GLY A 148 -3.08 -20.29 3.41
N LYS A 149 -1.85 -19.92 3.76
CA LYS A 149 -0.61 -20.70 3.59
C LYS A 149 0.30 -20.49 4.78
N GLY A 150 1.12 -21.48 5.07
CA GLY A 150 2.06 -21.45 6.19
C GLY A 150 3.08 -22.57 6.07
N VAL A 151 3.75 -22.84 7.17
CA VAL A 151 4.79 -23.87 7.28
C VAL A 151 4.43 -24.79 8.44
N ASN A 152 4.63 -26.10 8.30
CA ASN A 152 4.46 -27.05 9.42
C ASN A 152 5.72 -27.11 10.30
N GLU A 153 5.68 -27.86 11.40
CA GLU A 153 6.83 -28.01 12.31
C GLU A 153 8.09 -28.59 11.62
N ALA A 154 7.91 -29.30 10.50
CA ALA A 154 8.99 -29.87 9.69
C ALA A 154 9.58 -28.90 8.64
N GLY A 155 9.06 -27.67 8.52
CA GLY A 155 9.54 -26.70 7.54
C GLY A 155 8.87 -26.80 6.15
N GLU A 156 7.84 -27.62 6.01
CA GLU A 156 7.15 -27.84 4.73
C GLU A 156 6.00 -26.85 4.53
N LYS A 157 5.85 -26.35 3.30
CA LYS A 157 4.78 -25.42 2.93
C LYS A 157 3.44 -26.14 2.92
N ILE A 158 2.51 -25.68 3.75
CA ILE A 158 1.14 -26.19 3.85
C ILE A 158 0.13 -25.09 3.52
N LYS A 159 -1.08 -25.49 3.11
CA LYS A 159 -2.20 -24.60 2.82
C LYS A 159 -3.38 -24.95 3.72
N ALA A 160 -4.08 -23.93 4.19
CA ALA A 160 -5.31 -24.12 4.95
C ALA A 160 -6.44 -24.60 4.02
N SER A 161 -7.27 -25.52 4.49
CA SER A 161 -8.48 -25.91 3.77
C SER A 161 -9.48 -24.74 3.72
N LYS A 162 -10.35 -24.74 2.73
CA LYS A 162 -11.39 -23.70 2.59
C LYS A 162 -12.31 -23.67 3.81
N GLU A 163 -12.65 -24.82 4.36
CA GLU A 163 -13.52 -24.99 5.52
C GLU A 163 -12.86 -24.42 6.79
N GLN A 164 -11.55 -24.60 6.95
CA GLN A 164 -10.79 -24.01 8.05
C GLN A 164 -10.80 -22.48 7.96
N ILE A 165 -10.52 -21.94 6.76
CA ILE A 165 -10.58 -20.50 6.49
C ILE A 165 -11.97 -19.94 6.80
N GLU A 166 -13.04 -20.60 6.35
CA GLU A 166 -14.41 -20.17 6.62
C GLU A 166 -14.75 -20.22 8.13
N LYS A 167 -14.29 -21.23 8.86
CA LYS A 167 -14.48 -21.34 10.31
C LYS A 167 -13.77 -20.21 11.06
N PHE A 168 -12.52 -19.93 10.70
CA PHE A 168 -11.73 -18.83 11.26
C PHE A 168 -12.40 -17.48 11.02
N GLN A 169 -12.84 -17.23 9.78
CA GLN A 169 -13.56 -16.00 9.40
C GLN A 169 -14.89 -15.84 10.14
N LYS A 170 -15.64 -16.93 10.34
CA LYS A 170 -16.88 -16.92 11.13
C LYS A 170 -16.63 -16.56 12.60
N SER A 171 -15.57 -17.10 13.20
CA SER A 171 -15.20 -16.76 14.58
C SER A 171 -14.81 -15.29 14.70
N LEU A 172 -13.97 -14.75 13.81
CA LEU A 172 -13.67 -13.31 13.78
C LEU A 172 -14.92 -12.43 13.59
N THR A 173 -15.86 -12.88 12.76
CA THR A 173 -17.12 -12.18 12.51
C THR A 173 -18.03 -12.14 13.75
N SER A 174 -18.00 -13.16 14.59
CA SER A 174 -18.89 -13.26 15.77
C SER A 174 -18.52 -12.28 16.91
N LEU A 175 -17.29 -11.76 16.89
CA LEU A 175 -16.72 -10.93 17.95
C LEU A 175 -17.37 -9.54 18.06
N ALA A 176 -17.96 -9.03 16.98
CA ALA A 176 -18.37 -7.63 16.89
C ALA A 176 -19.63 -7.42 16.04
N ASP A 177 -20.11 -6.18 16.02
CA ASP A 177 -21.28 -5.73 15.25
C ASP A 177 -20.86 -4.82 14.07
N VAL A 178 -19.72 -4.12 14.21
CA VAL A 178 -19.12 -3.24 13.20
C VAL A 178 -17.66 -3.65 12.96
N TYR A 179 -17.24 -3.70 11.69
CA TYR A 179 -15.85 -3.89 11.30
C TYR A 179 -15.24 -2.61 10.75
N VAL A 180 -14.07 -2.27 11.26
CA VAL A 180 -13.26 -1.13 10.83
C VAL A 180 -11.91 -1.65 10.33
N ASN A 181 -11.54 -1.32 9.10
CA ASN A 181 -10.19 -1.57 8.60
C ASN A 181 -9.36 -0.29 8.69
N ASP A 182 -8.31 -0.30 9.50
CA ASP A 182 -7.35 0.78 9.65
C ASP A 182 -5.91 0.34 9.33
N ALA A 183 -5.76 -0.78 8.61
CA ALA A 183 -4.47 -1.40 8.26
C ALA A 183 -4.22 -1.34 6.74
N PHE A 184 -3.93 -0.13 6.22
CA PHE A 184 -3.68 0.09 4.79
C PHE A 184 -2.55 -0.79 4.23
N GLY A 185 -1.46 -0.97 4.98
CA GLY A 185 -0.31 -1.78 4.57
C GLY A 185 -0.62 -3.26 4.31
N THR A 186 -1.78 -3.76 4.76
CA THR A 186 -2.26 -5.12 4.47
C THR A 186 -3.44 -5.18 3.52
N ALA A 187 -3.98 -4.05 3.08
CA ALA A 187 -5.22 -4.00 2.30
C ALA A 187 -5.07 -4.61 0.89
N HIS A 188 -3.84 -4.75 0.38
CA HIS A 188 -3.56 -5.44 -0.88
C HIS A 188 -3.68 -6.97 -0.78
N ARG A 189 -3.72 -7.52 0.44
CA ARG A 189 -3.75 -8.97 0.67
C ARG A 189 -5.17 -9.48 0.85
N ALA A 190 -5.46 -10.62 0.23
CA ALA A 190 -6.74 -11.31 0.38
C ALA A 190 -6.79 -12.20 1.64
N HIS A 191 -6.24 -11.71 2.76
CA HIS A 191 -6.19 -12.45 4.03
C HIS A 191 -7.55 -12.47 4.73
N SER A 192 -7.77 -13.46 5.61
CA SER A 192 -9.05 -13.64 6.30
C SER A 192 -9.53 -12.41 7.06
N SER A 193 -8.64 -11.73 7.77
CA SER A 193 -8.98 -10.49 8.47
C SER A 193 -9.30 -9.30 7.56
N MET A 194 -8.87 -9.34 6.29
CA MET A 194 -9.11 -8.26 5.32
C MET A 194 -10.45 -8.41 4.61
N VAL A 195 -10.77 -9.64 4.18
CA VAL A 195 -11.93 -9.91 3.30
C VAL A 195 -12.98 -10.83 3.92
N GLY A 196 -12.64 -11.52 5.01
CA GLY A 196 -13.43 -12.59 5.60
C GLY A 196 -14.35 -12.18 6.75
N VAL A 197 -14.22 -10.97 7.30
CA VAL A 197 -15.14 -10.48 8.34
C VAL A 197 -16.45 -10.05 7.69
N GLN A 198 -17.52 -10.80 7.91
CA GLN A 198 -18.81 -10.66 7.22
C GLN A 198 -19.84 -9.89 8.05
N LEU A 199 -19.49 -8.67 8.47
CA LEU A 199 -20.42 -7.76 9.16
C LEU A 199 -21.18 -6.85 8.17
N SER A 200 -22.39 -6.46 8.54
CA SER A 200 -23.25 -5.59 7.72
C SER A 200 -22.66 -4.20 7.55
N VAL A 201 -21.95 -3.70 8.55
CA VAL A 201 -21.23 -2.42 8.53
C VAL A 201 -19.73 -2.67 8.48
N ARG A 202 -19.11 -2.27 7.36
CA ARG A 202 -17.67 -2.38 7.12
C ARG A 202 -17.16 -1.07 6.57
N CYS A 203 -16.31 -0.41 7.35
CA CYS A 203 -15.80 0.92 7.03
C CYS A 203 -14.28 1.01 7.19
N SER A 204 -13.71 2.11 6.70
CA SER A 204 -12.32 2.48 6.93
C SER A 204 -12.16 3.22 8.25
N GLY A 205 -11.07 2.96 8.97
CA GLY A 205 -10.59 3.85 10.02
C GLY A 205 -9.96 5.12 9.42
N PHE A 206 -9.47 6.03 10.27
CA PHE A 206 -8.96 7.31 9.78
C PHE A 206 -7.66 7.19 8.98
N LEU A 207 -6.79 6.24 9.30
CA LEU A 207 -5.56 6.01 8.53
C LEU A 207 -5.91 5.55 7.12
N LEU A 208 -6.71 4.48 7.03
CA LEU A 208 -7.12 3.96 5.71
C LEU A 208 -7.93 5.01 4.92
N LYS A 209 -8.84 5.74 5.58
CA LYS A 209 -9.59 6.83 4.95
C LYS A 209 -8.66 7.88 4.36
N LYS A 210 -7.66 8.31 5.14
CA LYS A 210 -6.69 9.32 4.72
C LYS A 210 -5.92 8.84 3.49
N GLU A 211 -5.40 7.61 3.50
CA GLU A 211 -4.69 7.03 2.35
C GLU A 211 -5.58 7.02 1.10
N LEU A 212 -6.81 6.49 1.21
CA LEU A 212 -7.75 6.44 0.09
C LEU A 212 -8.06 7.83 -0.47
N GLN A 213 -8.22 8.84 0.39
CA GLN A 213 -8.48 10.22 -0.03
C GLN A 213 -7.28 10.82 -0.78
N PHE A 214 -6.05 10.56 -0.35
CA PHE A 214 -4.86 11.06 -1.05
C PHE A 214 -4.65 10.38 -2.39
N PHE A 215 -4.80 9.05 -2.45
CA PHE A 215 -4.74 8.33 -3.72
C PHE A 215 -5.85 8.78 -4.67
N ALA A 216 -7.06 9.05 -4.18
CA ALA A 216 -8.14 9.58 -5.01
C ALA A 216 -7.78 10.93 -5.63
N LYS A 217 -7.28 11.86 -4.82
CA LYS A 217 -6.85 13.19 -5.30
C LYS A 217 -5.76 13.09 -6.36
N ALA A 218 -4.75 12.25 -6.16
CA ALA A 218 -3.64 12.13 -7.10
C ALA A 218 -3.99 11.35 -8.37
N LEU A 219 -4.93 10.39 -8.31
CA LEU A 219 -5.17 9.47 -9.43
C LEU A 219 -6.44 9.78 -10.24
N GLU A 220 -7.40 10.52 -9.69
CA GLU A 220 -8.65 10.87 -10.36
C GLU A 220 -8.58 12.27 -10.97
N ASN A 221 -8.35 13.31 -10.15
CA ASN A 221 -8.29 14.70 -10.59
C ASN A 221 -7.07 15.44 -9.99
N PRO A 222 -5.84 15.07 -10.38
CA PRO A 222 -4.63 15.71 -9.86
C PRO A 222 -4.51 17.16 -10.35
N GLU A 223 -4.08 18.05 -9.48
CA GLU A 223 -3.61 19.38 -9.90
C GLU A 223 -2.35 19.22 -10.76
N ARG A 224 -2.31 19.92 -11.90
CA ARG A 224 -1.23 19.80 -12.88
C ARG A 224 -0.27 20.99 -12.81
N PRO A 225 1.04 20.79 -13.07
CA PRO A 225 1.67 19.57 -13.58
C PRO A 225 1.72 18.42 -12.57
N PHE A 226 1.31 17.22 -13.01
CA PHE A 226 1.43 16.00 -12.23
C PHE A 226 2.74 15.30 -12.58
N LEU A 227 3.64 15.18 -11.60
CA LEU A 227 4.93 14.52 -11.71
C LEU A 227 4.89 13.14 -11.03
N ALA A 228 5.40 12.12 -11.72
CA ALA A 228 5.81 10.86 -11.09
C ALA A 228 7.33 10.79 -10.98
N ILE A 229 7.82 10.31 -9.84
CA ILE A 229 9.23 10.04 -9.59
C ILE A 229 9.37 8.55 -9.32
N LEU A 230 10.07 7.84 -10.19
CA LEU A 230 10.26 6.41 -10.12
C LEU A 230 11.75 6.09 -9.97
N GLY A 231 12.10 5.25 -9.01
CA GLY A 231 13.47 4.80 -8.78
C GLY A 231 13.54 3.31 -8.42
N GLY A 232 14.67 2.84 -7.90
CA GLY A 232 14.88 1.43 -7.54
C GLY A 232 15.66 0.62 -8.58
N ALA A 233 15.73 -0.70 -8.39
CA ALA A 233 16.71 -1.57 -9.03
C ALA A 233 16.34 -2.04 -10.45
N LYS A 234 15.11 -2.51 -10.66
CA LYS A 234 14.67 -3.18 -11.90
C LYS A 234 13.49 -2.47 -12.56
N VAL A 235 13.41 -2.56 -13.88
CA VAL A 235 12.32 -2.01 -14.68
C VAL A 235 11.13 -2.96 -14.71
N ALA A 236 11.38 -4.28 -14.75
CA ALA A 236 10.42 -5.36 -14.83
C ALA A 236 9.34 -5.28 -13.74
N ASP A 237 9.78 -4.99 -12.51
CA ASP A 237 8.91 -4.88 -11.35
C ASP A 237 7.98 -3.65 -11.43
N LYS A 238 8.30 -2.67 -12.29
CA LYS A 238 7.59 -1.39 -12.41
C LYS A 238 6.91 -1.16 -13.76
N ILE A 239 6.88 -2.15 -14.63
CA ILE A 239 6.29 -2.03 -15.99
C ILE A 239 4.84 -1.56 -15.90
N GLN A 240 4.04 -2.24 -15.10
CA GLN A 240 2.61 -1.95 -14.99
C GLN A 240 2.38 -0.56 -14.36
N LEU A 241 3.18 -0.20 -13.36
CA LEU A 241 3.16 1.13 -12.74
C LEU A 241 3.46 2.22 -13.77
N ILE A 242 4.57 2.11 -14.51
CA ILE A 242 4.94 3.09 -15.54
C ILE A 242 3.84 3.19 -16.59
N LYS A 243 3.37 2.06 -17.13
CA LYS A 243 2.31 2.06 -18.16
C LYS A 243 1.05 2.78 -17.69
N ASN A 244 0.64 2.57 -16.44
CA ASN A 244 -0.55 3.23 -15.89
C ASN A 244 -0.33 4.72 -15.62
N LEU A 245 0.84 5.09 -15.11
CA LEU A 245 1.15 6.49 -14.81
C LEU A 245 1.34 7.33 -16.07
N LEU A 246 1.87 6.76 -17.16
CA LEU A 246 2.01 7.45 -18.44
C LEU A 246 0.68 7.92 -19.03
N ASP A 247 -0.45 7.36 -18.62
CA ASP A 247 -1.78 7.83 -19.03
C ASP A 247 -2.29 9.02 -18.18
N LYS A 248 -1.57 9.39 -17.12
CA LYS A 248 -2.02 10.36 -16.12
C LYS A 248 -1.08 11.54 -15.92
N VAL A 249 0.23 11.30 -15.90
CA VAL A 249 1.24 12.30 -15.52
C VAL A 249 1.58 13.25 -16.66
N ASN A 250 2.09 14.43 -16.33
CA ASN A 250 2.68 15.38 -17.28
C ASN A 250 4.18 15.16 -17.44
N GLU A 251 4.85 14.85 -16.34
CA GLU A 251 6.30 14.64 -16.29
C GLU A 251 6.58 13.34 -15.51
N MET A 252 7.66 12.64 -15.87
CA MET A 252 8.12 11.45 -15.15
C MET A 252 9.65 11.46 -15.02
N ILE A 253 10.14 11.38 -13.78
CA ILE A 253 11.55 11.13 -13.47
C ILE A 253 11.75 9.61 -13.34
N ILE A 254 12.78 9.09 -14.00
CA ILE A 254 13.23 7.70 -13.85
C ILE A 254 14.69 7.75 -13.36
N GLY A 255 14.93 7.35 -12.12
CA GLY A 255 16.25 7.28 -11.48
C GLY A 255 16.59 5.88 -10.98
N GLY A 256 17.61 5.76 -10.12
CA GLY A 256 18.01 4.47 -9.54
C GLY A 256 18.67 3.52 -10.54
N GLY A 257 18.85 2.26 -10.13
CA GLY A 257 19.41 1.20 -10.96
C GLY A 257 18.63 0.97 -12.26
N MET A 258 17.32 1.12 -12.23
CA MET A 258 16.47 0.93 -13.39
C MET A 258 16.75 1.95 -14.52
N ALA A 259 17.30 3.13 -14.20
CA ALA A 259 17.64 4.14 -15.20
C ALA A 259 18.76 3.67 -16.15
N PHE A 260 19.68 2.80 -15.70
CA PHE A 260 20.77 2.29 -16.55
C PHE A 260 20.25 1.45 -17.71
N THR A 261 19.17 0.69 -17.52
CA THR A 261 18.48 -0.03 -18.60
C THR A 261 17.95 0.94 -19.65
N PHE A 262 17.35 2.07 -19.24
CA PHE A 262 16.90 3.11 -20.19
C PHE A 262 18.09 3.77 -20.92
N LEU A 263 19.13 4.19 -20.19
CA LEU A 263 20.28 4.88 -20.77
C LEU A 263 21.03 3.98 -21.76
N LYS A 264 21.21 2.70 -21.45
CA LYS A 264 21.83 1.73 -22.36
C LYS A 264 20.99 1.52 -23.62
N GLN A 265 19.67 1.35 -23.48
CA GLN A 265 18.78 1.10 -24.62
C GLN A 265 18.55 2.34 -25.51
N LEU A 266 18.49 3.54 -24.94
CA LEU A 266 18.17 4.76 -25.69
C LEU A 266 19.41 5.49 -26.22
N HIS A 267 20.54 5.40 -25.51
CA HIS A 267 21.74 6.17 -25.82
C HIS A 267 22.96 5.30 -26.13
N GLY A 268 22.85 3.96 -26.03
CA GLY A 268 23.99 3.07 -26.22
C GLY A 268 25.09 3.29 -25.16
N MET A 269 24.74 3.88 -24.02
CA MET A 269 25.69 4.25 -22.98
C MET A 269 26.38 3.00 -22.41
N ASN A 270 27.71 3.04 -22.26
CA ASN A 270 28.42 2.03 -21.45
C ASN A 270 28.03 2.20 -19.98
N ILE A 271 27.60 1.12 -19.34
CA ILE A 271 27.11 1.14 -17.96
C ILE A 271 28.04 0.40 -16.99
N GLY A 272 29.19 -0.11 -17.45
CA GLY A 272 30.08 -0.94 -16.64
C GLY A 272 29.33 -2.11 -16.00
N ASN A 273 29.50 -2.27 -14.69
CA ASN A 273 28.85 -3.28 -13.85
C ASN A 273 27.52 -2.82 -13.24
N SER A 274 26.94 -1.71 -13.72
CA SER A 274 25.64 -1.24 -13.22
C SER A 274 24.51 -2.23 -13.51
N LEU A 275 23.44 -2.17 -12.72
CA LEU A 275 22.28 -3.02 -12.89
C LEU A 275 21.68 -2.89 -14.30
N PHE A 276 21.48 -4.03 -14.95
CA PHE A 276 20.82 -4.12 -16.24
C PHE A 276 19.72 -5.16 -16.19
N ASP A 277 18.53 -4.74 -16.58
CA ASP A 277 17.34 -5.58 -16.61
C ASP A 277 17.02 -5.97 -18.05
N GLU A 278 17.35 -7.20 -18.44
CA GLU A 278 17.18 -7.71 -19.81
C GLU A 278 15.71 -7.80 -20.22
N GLU A 279 14.82 -8.20 -19.31
CA GLU A 279 13.38 -8.26 -19.59
C GLU A 279 12.79 -6.85 -19.70
N GLY A 280 13.19 -5.97 -18.77
CA GLY A 280 12.87 -4.56 -18.80
C GLY A 280 13.35 -3.85 -20.07
N ALA A 281 14.53 -4.20 -20.59
CA ALA A 281 15.08 -3.60 -21.79
C ALA A 281 14.18 -3.77 -23.03
N LYS A 282 13.51 -4.93 -23.15
CA LYS A 282 12.65 -5.27 -24.30
C LYS A 282 11.48 -4.32 -24.48
N ILE A 283 11.03 -3.66 -23.40
CA ILE A 283 9.85 -2.79 -23.40
C ILE A 283 10.18 -1.30 -23.33
N VAL A 284 11.45 -0.91 -23.12
CA VAL A 284 11.84 0.51 -22.96
C VAL A 284 11.35 1.36 -24.14
N LYS A 285 11.50 0.85 -25.37
CA LYS A 285 11.03 1.51 -26.58
C LYS A 285 9.52 1.75 -26.57
N GLU A 286 8.73 0.73 -26.19
CA GLU A 286 7.27 0.84 -26.07
C GLU A 286 6.88 1.91 -25.04
N LEU A 287 7.56 1.96 -23.89
CA LEU A 287 7.29 2.96 -22.85
C LEU A 287 7.60 4.38 -23.32
N MET A 288 8.71 4.58 -24.02
CA MET A 288 9.09 5.89 -24.57
C MET A 288 8.15 6.35 -25.69
N GLU A 289 7.69 5.42 -26.55
CA GLU A 289 6.68 5.71 -27.56
C GLU A 289 5.34 6.10 -26.93
N LYS A 290 4.91 5.39 -25.88
CA LYS A 290 3.70 5.74 -25.12
C LYS A 290 3.84 7.10 -24.43
N ALA A 291 4.98 7.38 -23.82
CA ALA A 291 5.26 8.68 -23.22
C ALA A 291 5.16 9.82 -24.24
N LYS A 292 5.79 9.65 -25.41
CA LYS A 292 5.70 10.62 -26.51
C LYS A 292 4.26 10.81 -27.00
N LYS A 293 3.52 9.72 -27.19
CA LYS A 293 2.11 9.74 -27.62
C LYS A 293 1.23 10.51 -26.64
N ASN A 294 1.48 10.35 -25.34
CA ASN A 294 0.71 11.00 -24.28
C ASN A 294 1.26 12.39 -23.90
N GLY A 295 2.30 12.88 -24.57
CA GLY A 295 2.92 14.18 -24.28
C GLY A 295 3.63 14.24 -22.92
N VAL A 296 4.04 13.09 -22.37
CA VAL A 296 4.74 13.00 -21.09
C VAL A 296 6.21 13.34 -21.27
N LYS A 297 6.72 14.30 -20.48
CA LYS A 297 8.15 14.63 -20.44
C LYS A 297 8.90 13.65 -19.54
N ILE A 298 9.75 12.82 -20.14
CA ILE A 298 10.61 11.88 -19.41
C ILE A 298 11.93 12.56 -19.03
N HIS A 299 12.35 12.42 -17.78
CA HIS A 299 13.63 12.89 -17.26
C HIS A 299 14.47 11.68 -16.83
N LEU A 300 15.66 11.55 -17.43
CA LEU A 300 16.65 10.53 -17.12
C LEU A 300 17.93 11.19 -16.58
N PRO A 301 18.78 10.47 -15.84
CA PRO A 301 20.07 10.98 -15.40
C PRO A 301 20.98 11.34 -16.58
N VAL A 302 21.70 12.44 -16.43
CA VAL A 302 22.70 12.91 -17.42
C VAL A 302 24.14 12.77 -16.90
N ASP A 303 24.29 12.70 -15.59
CA ASP A 303 25.52 12.43 -14.87
C ASP A 303 25.23 11.52 -13.67
N ILE A 304 26.23 10.73 -13.28
CA ILE A 304 26.11 9.58 -12.38
C ILE A 304 27.28 9.61 -11.39
N VAL A 305 26.99 9.33 -10.12
CA VAL A 305 28.01 9.02 -9.12
C VAL A 305 28.27 7.51 -9.16
N THR A 306 29.53 7.12 -9.31
CA THR A 306 29.93 5.73 -9.50
C THR A 306 30.71 5.20 -8.29
N GLY A 307 30.65 3.89 -8.08
CA GLY A 307 31.50 3.14 -7.16
C GLY A 307 32.28 2.05 -7.90
N ASP A 308 33.47 1.69 -7.41
CA ASP A 308 34.27 0.57 -7.92
C ASP A 308 33.73 -0.81 -7.47
N LYS A 309 32.85 -0.83 -6.47
CA LYS A 309 32.14 -2.00 -5.97
C LYS A 309 30.82 -1.62 -5.30
N PHE A 310 29.97 -2.60 -5.03
CA PHE A 310 28.71 -2.41 -4.29
C PHE A 310 28.96 -2.48 -2.78
N ASP A 311 29.49 -1.40 -2.19
CA ASP A 311 29.90 -1.33 -0.79
C ASP A 311 29.80 0.13 -0.28
N GLU A 312 29.43 0.33 0.99
CA GLU A 312 29.39 1.66 1.64
C GLU A 312 30.74 2.39 1.52
N LYS A 313 31.85 1.65 1.52
CA LYS A 313 33.24 2.12 1.48
C LYS A 313 33.87 2.04 0.09
N ALA A 314 33.07 1.88 -0.97
CA ALA A 314 33.58 1.89 -2.35
C ALA A 314 34.32 3.21 -2.66
N ALA A 315 35.32 3.14 -3.53
CA ALA A 315 35.95 4.33 -4.10
C ALA A 315 34.92 5.06 -4.96
N VAL A 316 34.74 6.36 -4.74
CA VAL A 316 33.72 7.16 -5.42
C VAL A 316 34.31 7.81 -6.67
N GLY A 317 33.56 7.78 -7.76
CA GLY A 317 33.88 8.40 -9.04
C GLY A 317 32.65 9.07 -9.65
N SER A 318 32.79 9.49 -10.91
CA SER A 318 31.70 10.11 -11.65
C SER A 318 31.74 9.76 -13.12
N ALA A 319 30.57 9.68 -13.74
CA ALA A 319 30.40 9.47 -15.17
C ALA A 319 29.32 10.39 -15.73
N THR A 320 29.36 10.64 -17.04
CA THR A 320 28.28 11.28 -17.80
C THR A 320 27.68 10.29 -18.78
N VAL A 321 26.49 10.57 -19.31
CA VAL A 321 25.89 9.73 -20.37
C VAL A 321 26.80 9.67 -21.61
N GLN A 322 27.52 10.74 -21.93
CA GLN A 322 28.43 10.78 -23.07
C GLN A 322 29.71 9.97 -22.85
N THR A 323 30.29 10.03 -21.64
CA THR A 323 31.52 9.29 -21.33
C THR A 323 31.26 7.81 -21.06
N GLY A 324 30.05 7.47 -20.60
CA GLY A 324 29.74 6.16 -20.05
C GLY A 324 30.41 5.93 -18.70
N ILE A 325 30.05 4.80 -18.07
CA ILE A 325 30.66 4.29 -16.84
C ILE A 325 31.79 3.33 -17.25
N PRO A 326 33.00 3.48 -16.67
CA PRO A 326 34.12 2.58 -16.94
C PRO A 326 33.83 1.13 -16.57
N ASP A 327 34.51 0.19 -17.24
CA ASP A 327 34.42 -1.23 -16.89
C ASP A 327 34.94 -1.47 -15.46
N GLY A 328 34.29 -2.39 -14.74
CA GLY A 328 34.56 -2.63 -13.31
C GLY A 328 33.78 -1.70 -12.37
N TRP A 329 33.42 -0.49 -12.81
CA TRP A 329 32.66 0.48 -12.02
C TRP A 329 31.14 0.33 -12.23
N MET A 330 30.36 0.85 -11.29
CA MET A 330 28.89 0.84 -11.35
C MET A 330 28.31 2.16 -10.85
N GLY A 331 27.17 2.57 -11.40
CA GLY A 331 26.44 3.76 -10.95
C GLY A 331 25.58 3.46 -9.72
N LEU A 332 25.71 4.30 -8.69
CA LEU A 332 25.07 4.08 -7.39
C LEU A 332 24.22 5.28 -6.93
N ASP A 333 24.40 6.47 -7.50
CA ASP A 333 23.56 7.64 -7.26
C ASP A 333 23.55 8.59 -8.47
N VAL A 334 22.60 9.52 -8.51
CA VAL A 334 22.53 10.56 -9.53
C VAL A 334 23.55 11.66 -9.28
N GLY A 335 24.21 12.13 -10.33
CA GLY A 335 25.23 13.18 -10.26
C GLY A 335 24.66 14.58 -10.00
N PRO A 336 25.54 15.55 -9.69
CA PRO A 336 25.13 16.92 -9.32
C PRO A 336 24.30 17.65 -10.39
N VAL A 337 24.55 17.43 -11.69
CA VAL A 337 23.77 18.06 -12.77
C VAL A 337 22.36 17.48 -12.81
N THR A 338 22.24 16.16 -12.71
CA THR A 338 20.97 15.44 -12.66
C THR A 338 20.14 15.87 -11.46
N ARG A 339 20.76 16.02 -10.28
CA ARG A 339 20.07 16.52 -9.07
C ARG A 339 19.40 17.87 -9.31
N LYS A 340 20.08 18.78 -10.02
CA LYS A 340 19.53 20.09 -10.39
C LYS A 340 18.33 19.95 -11.35
N LEU A 341 18.50 19.17 -12.42
CA LEU A 341 17.43 18.95 -13.42
C LEU A 341 16.18 18.29 -12.81
N PHE A 342 16.38 17.30 -11.95
CA PHE A 342 15.28 16.65 -11.22
C PHE A 342 14.60 17.61 -10.26
N SER A 343 15.37 18.43 -9.54
CA SER A 343 14.81 19.47 -8.65
C SER A 343 13.97 20.49 -9.41
N GLU A 344 14.39 20.92 -10.60
CA GLU A 344 13.60 21.83 -11.44
C GLU A 344 12.27 21.21 -11.88
N ALA A 345 12.24 19.91 -12.18
CA ALA A 345 11.00 19.20 -12.49
C ALA A 345 10.08 19.09 -11.27
N ILE A 346 10.64 18.82 -10.09
CA ILE A 346 9.91 18.79 -8.82
C ILE A 346 9.30 20.16 -8.50
N ASP A 347 10.07 21.24 -8.65
CA ASP A 347 9.63 22.61 -8.35
C ASP A 347 8.45 23.09 -9.21
N ARG A 348 8.31 22.58 -10.44
CA ARG A 348 7.17 22.89 -11.33
C ARG A 348 5.88 22.15 -10.95
N ALA A 349 5.99 21.02 -10.26
CA ALA A 349 4.86 20.12 -10.04
C ALA A 349 3.85 20.68 -9.03
N LYS A 350 2.57 20.42 -9.28
CA LYS A 350 1.45 20.67 -8.35
C LYS A 350 0.97 19.40 -7.67
N THR A 351 1.15 18.25 -8.33
CA THR A 351 0.99 16.93 -7.73
C THR A 351 2.25 16.12 -7.96
N ILE A 352 2.76 15.46 -6.92
CA ILE A 352 3.95 14.62 -6.98
C ILE A 352 3.62 13.25 -6.38
N VAL A 353 3.90 12.18 -7.12
CA VAL A 353 3.94 10.81 -6.60
C VAL A 353 5.37 10.30 -6.70
N TRP A 354 5.96 9.88 -5.59
CA TRP A 354 7.33 9.36 -5.53
C TRP A 354 7.36 7.91 -5.04
N ASN A 355 7.82 7.02 -5.92
CA ASN A 355 7.97 5.59 -5.69
C ASN A 355 9.40 5.13 -6.03
N GLY A 356 10.26 5.05 -5.02
CA GLY A 356 11.62 4.51 -5.10
C GLY A 356 12.73 5.58 -5.22
N PRO A 357 13.87 5.37 -4.56
CA PRO A 357 14.96 6.34 -4.51
C PRO A 357 15.75 6.42 -5.83
N PRO A 358 16.39 7.57 -6.13
CA PRO A 358 17.26 7.74 -7.30
C PRO A 358 18.65 7.08 -7.16
N GLY A 359 19.01 6.56 -5.98
CA GLY A 359 20.32 5.97 -5.67
C GLY A 359 20.30 5.13 -4.40
N VAL A 360 21.45 4.53 -4.05
CA VAL A 360 21.66 3.69 -2.86
C VAL A 360 21.80 4.58 -1.61
N PHE A 361 20.66 5.05 -1.12
CA PHE A 361 20.60 6.09 -0.09
C PHE A 361 20.97 5.61 1.31
N GLU A 362 21.11 4.30 1.49
CA GLU A 362 21.57 3.67 2.72
C GLU A 362 23.04 4.00 3.05
N TRP A 363 23.81 4.44 2.05
CA TRP A 363 25.24 4.75 2.18
C TRP A 363 25.50 6.24 1.98
N ASP A 364 26.20 6.86 2.92
CA ASP A 364 26.43 8.32 2.93
C ASP A 364 27.05 8.83 1.62
N ASN A 365 27.95 8.05 1.01
CA ASN A 365 28.59 8.36 -0.27
C ASN A 365 27.63 8.41 -1.47
N PHE A 366 26.47 7.76 -1.36
CA PHE A 366 25.50 7.56 -2.45
C PHE A 366 24.08 8.03 -2.07
N ALA A 367 23.95 8.81 -0.98
CA ALA A 367 22.68 9.33 -0.49
C ALA A 367 22.34 10.76 -0.95
N ALA A 368 23.29 11.46 -1.55
CA ALA A 368 23.15 12.89 -1.83
C ALA A 368 22.09 13.20 -2.89
N GLY A 369 21.87 12.32 -3.88
CA GLY A 369 20.79 12.45 -4.86
C GLY A 369 19.41 12.33 -4.23
N THR A 370 19.18 11.28 -3.44
CA THR A 370 17.93 11.05 -2.71
C THR A 370 17.63 12.24 -1.78
N LYS A 371 18.64 12.73 -1.05
CA LYS A 371 18.48 13.89 -0.16
C LYS A 371 18.10 15.16 -0.91
N ALA A 372 18.79 15.46 -2.01
CA ALA A 372 18.50 16.65 -2.82
C ALA A 372 17.06 16.64 -3.38
N MET A 373 16.61 15.48 -3.87
CA MET A 373 15.24 15.32 -4.35
C MET A 373 14.22 15.44 -3.22
N MET A 374 14.48 14.84 -2.06
CA MET A 374 13.62 14.97 -0.87
C MET A 374 13.48 16.43 -0.43
N ASP A 375 14.59 17.17 -0.34
CA ASP A 375 14.56 18.59 0.02
C ASP A 375 13.72 19.40 -0.98
N SER A 376 13.80 19.09 -2.27
CA SER A 376 12.98 19.73 -3.31
C SER A 376 11.50 19.36 -3.19
N VAL A 377 11.16 18.10 -2.89
CA VAL A 377 9.77 17.66 -2.69
C VAL A 377 9.17 18.36 -1.48
N VAL A 378 9.90 18.44 -0.36
CA VAL A 378 9.46 19.15 0.86
C VAL A 378 9.16 20.62 0.55
N LYS A 379 10.06 21.31 -0.16
CA LYS A 379 9.84 22.70 -0.59
C LYS A 379 8.62 22.84 -1.51
N ALA A 380 8.41 21.92 -2.44
CA ALA A 380 7.24 21.92 -3.30
C ALA A 380 5.94 21.77 -2.48
N THR A 381 5.94 20.90 -1.46
CA THR A 381 4.79 20.78 -0.56
C THR A 381 4.55 22.05 0.25
N GLU A 382 5.61 22.69 0.76
CA GLU A 382 5.50 23.96 1.49
C GLU A 382 4.88 25.06 0.60
N LYS A 383 5.15 25.04 -0.70
CA LYS A 383 4.53 25.92 -1.72
C LYS A 383 3.09 25.50 -2.10
N GLY A 384 2.57 24.41 -1.54
CA GLY A 384 1.20 23.94 -1.73
C GLY A 384 1.02 22.77 -2.69
N ALA A 385 2.09 22.14 -3.20
CA ALA A 385 1.96 20.93 -4.00
C ALA A 385 1.42 19.76 -3.17
N THR A 386 0.56 18.93 -3.77
CA THR A 386 0.14 17.67 -3.17
C THR A 386 1.22 16.62 -3.40
N THR A 387 1.81 16.08 -2.35
CA THR A 387 2.92 15.11 -2.46
C THR A 387 2.58 13.79 -1.77
N ILE A 388 2.73 12.69 -2.50
CA ILE A 388 2.58 11.32 -2.02
C ILE A 388 3.93 10.64 -2.19
N ILE A 389 4.51 10.17 -1.10
CA ILE A 389 5.76 9.43 -1.08
C ILE A 389 5.46 8.05 -0.55
N GLU A 390 5.88 7.03 -1.28
CA GLU A 390 5.78 5.64 -0.84
C GLU A 390 7.07 5.23 -0.14
N ALA A 391 6.93 4.74 1.08
CA ALA A 391 8.06 4.19 1.83
C ALA A 391 8.28 2.74 1.43
N GLN A 392 9.45 2.44 0.85
CA GLN A 392 9.85 1.04 0.74
C GLN A 392 10.19 0.50 2.14
N GLN A 393 9.65 -0.67 2.49
CA GLN A 393 10.13 -1.42 3.64
C GLN A 393 11.47 -2.08 3.28
N SER A 394 12.60 -1.39 3.46
CA SER A 394 13.90 -2.07 3.57
C SER A 394 14.17 -2.37 5.04
N THR A 395 14.50 -3.62 5.33
CA THR A 395 14.66 -4.21 6.67
C THR A 395 15.88 -3.69 7.45
N SER A 396 16.53 -2.61 7.03
CA SER A 396 17.77 -2.12 7.63
C SER A 396 17.96 -0.59 7.66
N ALA A 397 16.94 0.21 7.32
CA ALA A 397 17.04 1.66 7.46
C ALA A 397 15.74 2.27 8.01
N SER A 398 15.76 2.71 9.26
CA SER A 398 14.73 3.57 9.85
C SER A 398 14.81 4.97 9.23
N THR A 399 14.37 5.09 7.99
CA THR A 399 14.13 6.38 7.35
C THR A 399 12.64 6.68 7.49
N GLU A 400 12.31 7.46 8.52
CA GLU A 400 10.94 7.89 8.79
C GLU A 400 10.45 8.84 7.69
N VAL A 401 9.82 8.27 6.68
CA VAL A 401 8.72 8.91 5.96
C VAL A 401 7.57 7.91 6.01
N SER A 402 6.78 7.91 7.10
CA SER A 402 5.43 7.33 7.05
C SER A 402 4.71 7.88 5.80
N HIS A 403 3.70 7.19 5.26
CA HIS A 403 2.78 7.77 4.27
C HIS A 403 2.22 9.10 4.80
N LYS A 404 2.95 10.18 4.51
CA LYS A 404 2.67 11.51 5.01
C LYS A 404 2.36 12.27 3.76
N ALA A 405 1.09 12.23 3.42
CA ALA A 405 0.57 13.29 2.60
C ALA A 405 0.69 14.59 3.39
N LEU A 406 1.69 15.38 3.01
CA LEU A 406 2.01 16.66 3.62
C LEU A 406 0.98 17.67 3.09
N SER A 407 0.15 18.22 3.98
CA SER A 407 -0.83 19.27 3.67
C SER A 407 -0.33 20.60 4.22
N SER A 408 -0.56 21.68 3.48
CA SER A 408 0.06 23.02 3.53
C SER A 408 -0.13 23.85 4.82
N LYS A 409 -0.46 23.25 5.97
CA LYS A 409 -0.80 24.01 7.20
C LYS A 409 -0.09 23.57 8.48
N GLY A 410 1.09 22.96 8.40
CA GLY A 410 1.92 22.70 9.59
C GLY A 410 3.40 22.86 9.30
N LYS A 411 4.12 23.57 10.18
CA LYS A 411 5.59 23.55 10.17
C LYS A 411 6.05 22.13 10.51
N ILE A 412 6.56 21.39 9.52
CA ILE A 412 7.04 20.02 9.71
C ILE A 412 8.56 20.03 9.71
N LYS A 413 9.17 19.76 10.86
CA LYS A 413 10.59 19.42 10.95
C LYS A 413 10.74 17.93 10.64
N ILE A 414 11.24 17.60 9.45
CA ILE A 414 11.71 16.24 9.12
C ILE A 414 13.15 16.15 9.60
N LYS A 415 13.42 15.26 10.56
CA LYS A 415 14.77 14.99 11.07
C LYS A 415 15.23 13.66 10.47
N LEU A 416 16.03 13.68 9.41
CA LEU A 416 16.76 12.49 8.96
C LEU A 416 17.72 12.07 10.08
N LYS A 417 17.43 10.96 10.75
CA LYS A 417 18.31 10.35 11.76
C LYS A 417 18.78 9.00 11.22
N ILE A 418 19.96 8.99 10.60
CA ILE A 418 20.65 7.76 10.19
C ILE A 418 21.16 7.09 11.48
N HIS A 419 20.65 5.90 11.82
CA HIS A 419 21.21 5.06 12.88
C HIS A 419 21.98 3.90 12.23
N LYS A 420 23.27 3.80 12.55
CA LYS A 420 24.11 2.67 12.15
C LYS A 420 23.76 1.43 12.99
N THR A 421 23.41 0.33 12.33
CA THR A 421 23.49 -1.00 12.91
C THR A 421 24.40 -1.84 12.03
N THR A 422 25.57 -2.17 12.54
CA THR A 422 26.54 -3.09 11.95
C THR A 422 26.05 -4.52 12.16
N GLU A 423 25.84 -5.29 11.09
CA GLU A 423 25.87 -6.76 11.16
C GLU A 423 26.26 -7.35 9.80
N SER A 424 27.08 -8.39 9.88
CA SER A 424 28.00 -8.94 8.89
C SER A 424 27.43 -10.11 8.08
N ASP A 425 27.88 -10.20 6.82
CA ASP A 425 28.15 -11.38 5.97
C ASP A 425 27.35 -12.68 6.15
N ASN A 426 26.62 -13.08 5.08
CA ASN A 426 26.98 -14.27 4.29
C ASN A 426 26.08 -14.42 3.04
N ALA A 427 26.70 -14.73 1.90
CA ALA A 427 26.11 -14.88 0.58
C ALA A 427 26.34 -16.31 0.02
N SER A 428 25.34 -16.85 -0.68
CA SER A 428 25.37 -17.95 -1.69
C SER A 428 23.91 -18.44 -1.86
N GLU A 429 23.32 -18.82 -3.01
CA GLU A 429 23.76 -19.27 -4.33
C GLU A 429 22.51 -19.25 -5.25
N GLN A 430 22.66 -19.03 -6.56
CA GLN A 430 21.58 -19.11 -7.56
C GLN A 430 21.67 -20.41 -8.36
N GLN A 431 20.54 -21.04 -8.68
CA GLN A 431 20.41 -22.01 -9.78
C GLN A 431 19.28 -21.62 -10.74
N LYS A 432 19.52 -21.87 -12.03
CA LYS A 432 18.75 -21.52 -13.23
C LYS A 432 17.71 -22.60 -13.58
N GLU A 433 16.57 -22.21 -14.15
CA GLU A 433 15.77 -23.08 -15.03
C GLU A 433 14.95 -22.28 -16.06
N GLU A 434 14.78 -22.85 -17.26
CA GLU A 434 14.25 -22.24 -18.50
C GLU A 434 12.71 -22.28 -18.61
N THR A 435 12.11 -21.38 -19.40
CA THR A 435 10.66 -21.39 -19.74
C THR A 435 10.39 -21.10 -21.23
N PRO A 436 9.31 -21.67 -21.82
CA PRO A 436 8.70 -21.18 -23.06
C PRO A 436 7.37 -20.42 -22.84
N LYS A 437 7.08 -19.50 -23.78
CA LYS A 437 5.97 -18.50 -23.89
C LYS A 437 4.57 -19.17 -24.10
N ALA A 438 3.37 -18.57 -24.02
CA ALA A 438 2.81 -17.22 -24.25
C ALA A 438 1.34 -17.12 -23.66
N PRO A 439 0.38 -16.28 -24.14
CA PRO A 439 -0.04 -15.01 -23.51
C PRO A 439 -1.56 -14.91 -23.17
N THR A 440 -2.02 -14.04 -22.23
CA THR A 440 -3.33 -13.33 -22.36
C THR A 440 -3.67 -12.30 -21.25
N LEU A 441 -3.88 -11.05 -21.70
CA LEU A 441 -4.95 -10.06 -21.44
C LEU A 441 -5.49 -9.75 -20.01
N LEU A 442 -5.28 -8.46 -19.65
CA LEU A 442 -6.19 -7.47 -19.02
C LEU A 442 -6.73 -7.70 -17.58
N LYS A 443 -6.07 -7.08 -16.58
CA LYS A 443 -6.60 -6.74 -15.24
C LYS A 443 -5.95 -5.45 -14.71
N PRO A 444 -6.69 -4.41 -14.27
CA PRO A 444 -6.02 -3.26 -13.66
C PRO A 444 -6.60 -2.76 -12.32
N LEU A 445 -5.73 -1.98 -11.64
CA LEU A 445 -5.98 -0.86 -10.71
C LEU A 445 -5.70 -1.00 -9.20
N LEU A 446 -5.22 -2.14 -8.68
CA LEU A 446 -4.66 -2.18 -7.31
C LEU A 446 -3.23 -2.69 -7.15
N ASN A 447 -2.68 -3.37 -8.15
CA ASN A 447 -1.30 -3.87 -8.13
C ASN A 447 -0.29 -2.78 -8.57
N VAL A 448 -0.60 -1.51 -8.31
CA VAL A 448 0.17 -0.39 -8.88
C VAL A 448 1.44 -0.11 -8.05
N PHE A 449 1.52 -0.60 -6.82
CA PHE A 449 2.56 -0.21 -5.86
C PHE A 449 3.16 -1.36 -5.01
N ASP A 450 2.96 -2.63 -5.38
CA ASP A 450 3.62 -3.76 -4.71
C ASP A 450 3.85 -4.89 -5.73
N ASP A 451 5.11 -5.15 -6.07
CA ASP A 451 5.56 -6.41 -6.71
C ASP A 451 6.76 -6.92 -5.90
N ASP A 452 6.47 -7.53 -4.75
CA ASP A 452 7.38 -8.52 -4.16
C ASP A 452 7.18 -9.80 -4.98
N SER A 453 8.25 -10.22 -5.66
CA SER A 453 8.30 -11.42 -6.48
C SER A 453 7.90 -12.66 -5.69
N ASP A 454 6.77 -13.28 -6.05
CA ASP A 454 6.48 -14.70 -5.79
C ASP A 454 5.75 -15.27 -7.02
N GLY A 455 6.29 -16.37 -7.55
CA GLY A 455 5.94 -16.99 -8.83
C GLY A 455 4.45 -17.26 -9.08
N LYS A 456 4.04 -17.13 -10.36
CA LYS A 456 2.68 -17.37 -10.84
C LYS A 456 2.54 -18.79 -11.39
N GLU A 457 1.61 -19.55 -10.82
CA GLU A 457 0.86 -20.61 -11.52
C GLU A 457 -0.62 -20.18 -11.58
N ALA A 458 -1.29 -20.41 -12.72
CA ALA A 458 -2.73 -20.25 -12.85
C ALA A 458 -3.29 -21.43 -13.65
N GLU A 459 -4.14 -22.24 -13.00
CA GLU A 459 -4.91 -23.34 -13.59
C GLU A 459 -6.00 -22.86 -14.57
N GLU A 460 -6.25 -23.68 -15.59
CA GLU A 460 -7.31 -23.55 -16.59
C GLU A 460 -8.67 -24.03 -16.05
N MET A 461 -9.79 -23.41 -16.48
CA MET A 461 -11.15 -23.76 -16.02
C MET A 461 -11.79 -24.85 -16.91
N PRO A 462 -12.32 -25.96 -16.35
CA PRO A 462 -12.95 -27.02 -17.13
C PRO A 462 -14.21 -26.60 -17.91
N ALA A 463 -14.40 -27.19 -19.10
CA ALA A 463 -15.42 -26.83 -20.08
C ALA A 463 -16.88 -26.91 -19.59
N GLU A 464 -17.17 -27.68 -18.53
CA GLU A 464 -18.52 -27.80 -17.96
C GLU A 464 -18.99 -26.52 -17.24
N CYS A 465 -18.06 -25.67 -16.76
CA CYS A 465 -18.41 -24.41 -16.10
C CYS A 465 -18.91 -23.31 -17.06
N ARG A 466 -18.70 -23.44 -18.38
CA ARG A 466 -19.16 -22.44 -19.37
C ARG A 466 -20.66 -22.50 -19.66
N ARG A 467 -21.37 -23.60 -19.33
CA ARG A 467 -22.77 -23.82 -19.77
C ARG A 467 -23.88 -23.46 -18.77
N ARG A 468 -23.56 -23.06 -17.53
CA ARG A 468 -24.59 -22.78 -16.49
C ARG A 468 -24.84 -21.30 -16.14
N MET A 469 -24.27 -20.34 -16.88
CA MET A 469 -24.53 -18.89 -16.70
C MET A 469 -25.54 -18.32 -17.71
N ARG A 470 -26.68 -19.00 -17.91
CA ARG A 470 -27.90 -18.35 -18.43
C ARG A 470 -29.01 -18.53 -17.41
N ASN A 471 -29.43 -17.40 -16.85
CA ASN A 471 -30.56 -17.15 -15.95
C ASN A 471 -30.31 -17.31 -14.43
N PHE A 472 -30.92 -16.37 -13.70
CA PHE A 472 -31.07 -16.21 -12.24
C PHE A 472 -30.11 -15.24 -11.52
N GLY A 473 -30.70 -14.17 -10.94
CA GLY A 473 -30.08 -13.37 -9.88
C GLY A 473 -30.25 -11.84 -9.92
N ARG A 474 -31.42 -11.29 -10.33
CA ARG A 474 -31.82 -9.94 -9.87
C ARG A 474 -32.20 -10.06 -8.38
N ASP A 475 -31.83 -9.07 -7.57
CA ASP A 475 -32.16 -8.89 -6.13
C ASP A 475 -31.13 -9.35 -5.07
N THR A 476 -29.86 -8.93 -5.17
CA THR A 476 -28.96 -8.83 -4.00
C THR A 476 -28.18 -7.50 -3.94
N PRO A 477 -28.06 -6.85 -2.77
CA PRO A 477 -27.35 -5.58 -2.62
C PRO A 477 -25.84 -5.82 -2.44
N THR A 478 -25.14 -6.18 -3.51
CA THR A 478 -23.67 -6.15 -3.56
C THR A 478 -23.25 -5.41 -4.83
N SER A 479 -22.27 -4.51 -4.74
CA SER A 479 -21.76 -3.78 -5.91
C SER A 479 -20.87 -4.69 -6.74
N SER A 480 -21.43 -5.24 -7.81
CA SER A 480 -20.68 -5.86 -8.90
C SER A 480 -20.41 -4.79 -9.97
N GLY A 481 -19.21 -4.21 -9.97
CA GLY A 481 -18.66 -3.43 -11.08
C GLY A 481 -17.29 -4.02 -11.47
N PRO A 482 -16.85 -3.97 -12.75
CA PRO A 482 -15.94 -4.98 -13.31
C PRO A 482 -14.48 -4.97 -12.83
N ASN A 483 -14.04 -4.04 -11.96
CA ASN A 483 -12.66 -3.96 -11.45
C ASN A 483 -12.65 -3.70 -9.94
N SER A 484 -13.27 -4.61 -9.17
CA SER A 484 -13.45 -4.48 -7.73
C SER A 484 -12.13 -4.60 -6.94
N PHE A 485 -11.89 -3.63 -6.05
CA PHE A 485 -11.31 -3.95 -4.74
C PHE A 485 -12.04 -5.19 -4.20
N SER A 486 -11.28 -6.25 -3.89
CA SER A 486 -11.74 -7.60 -3.56
C SER A 486 -12.31 -8.41 -4.74
N LYS A 487 -11.64 -9.51 -5.09
CA LYS A 487 -12.22 -10.61 -5.89
C LYS A 487 -13.11 -11.51 -5.02
N GLY A 488 -13.95 -10.90 -4.19
CA GLY A 488 -14.96 -11.59 -3.40
C GLY A 488 -16.27 -10.83 -3.52
N LYS A 489 -17.41 -11.53 -3.36
CA LYS A 489 -18.75 -10.93 -3.35
C LYS A 489 -18.97 -9.91 -2.21
N HIS A 490 -17.95 -9.63 -1.39
CA HIS A 490 -18.06 -8.98 -0.09
C HIS A 490 -16.97 -7.90 0.11
N GLY A 491 -16.96 -6.84 -0.70
CA GLY A 491 -16.12 -5.64 -0.49
C GLY A 491 -16.72 -4.63 0.50
N PHE A 492 -16.02 -3.51 0.81
CA PHE A 492 -16.48 -2.43 1.69
C PHE A 492 -17.91 -1.93 1.37
N VAL A 493 -18.63 -1.44 2.39
CA VAL A 493 -19.96 -0.85 2.20
C VAL A 493 -19.83 0.48 1.46
N ASP A 494 -20.62 0.64 0.39
CA ASP A 494 -20.69 1.88 -0.38
C ASP A 494 -21.48 2.94 0.42
N ALA A 495 -20.83 4.05 0.75
CA ALA A 495 -21.45 5.17 1.44
C ALA A 495 -22.65 5.75 0.66
N ARG A 496 -22.65 5.64 -0.68
CA ARG A 496 -23.76 6.08 -1.57
C ARG A 496 -25.03 5.30 -1.29
N LYS A 497 -24.96 3.96 -1.21
CA LYS A 497 -26.12 3.11 -0.95
C LYS A 497 -26.69 3.28 0.46
N VAL A 498 -25.84 3.60 1.43
CA VAL A 498 -26.30 3.93 2.80
C VAL A 498 -27.04 5.27 2.80
N ALA A 499 -26.51 6.28 2.11
CA ALA A 499 -27.15 7.59 1.97
C ALA A 499 -28.48 7.50 1.20
N GLU A 500 -28.53 6.76 0.08
CA GLU A 500 -29.76 6.52 -0.69
C GLU A 500 -30.84 5.85 0.15
N ARG A 501 -30.48 4.84 0.96
CA ARG A 501 -31.44 4.19 1.88
C ARG A 501 -31.92 5.12 2.98
N ARG A 502 -31.05 5.94 3.55
CA ARG A 502 -31.45 6.96 4.55
C ARG A 502 -32.40 7.98 3.93
N LEU A 503 -32.11 8.43 2.70
CA LEU A 503 -32.99 9.32 1.96
C LEU A 503 -34.34 8.66 1.70
N GLN A 504 -34.37 7.41 1.23
CA GLN A 504 -35.59 6.63 1.00
C GLN A 504 -36.41 6.39 2.27
N MET A 505 -35.76 6.17 3.43
CA MET A 505 -36.45 6.08 4.72
C MET A 505 -37.06 7.43 5.11
N MET A 506 -36.30 8.52 5.00
CA MET A 506 -36.80 9.87 5.24
C MET A 506 -37.93 10.28 4.27
N THR A 507 -37.93 9.77 3.04
CA THR A 507 -39.03 10.05 2.10
C THR A 507 -40.30 9.28 2.45
N ARG A 508 -40.16 8.07 3.00
CA ARG A 508 -41.31 7.29 3.51
C ARG A 508 -41.91 7.91 4.77
N GLU A 509 -41.10 8.49 5.64
CA GLU A 509 -41.58 9.23 6.84
C GLU A 509 -42.24 10.58 6.51
N ILE A 510 -42.11 11.09 5.27
CA ILE A 510 -42.79 12.31 4.81
C ILE A 510 -44.09 11.97 4.06
N ASP A 511 -44.23 10.74 3.57
CA ASP A 511 -45.42 10.24 2.85
C ASP A 511 -46.44 9.51 3.77
N ASP A 512 -46.04 9.11 4.99
CA ASP A 512 -46.92 8.66 6.09
C ASP A 512 -47.27 9.83 7.03
#